data_AF-A0AAN6DC06-F1
#
_entry.id   AF-A0AAN6DC06-F1
#
_cell.length_a   1.000
_cell.length_b   1.000
_cell.length_c   1.000
_cell.angle_alpha   90.00
_cell.angle_beta   90.00
_cell.angle_gamma   90.00
#
_symmetry.space_group_name_H-M   'P 1'
#
loop_
_entity.id
_entity.type
_entity.pdbx_description
1 polymer ?
#
loop_
_entity_poly.entity_id
_entity_poly.type
_entity_poly.pdbx_seq_one_letter_code
_entity_poly.pdbx_strand_id
1 'polypeptide(L)'
;MSTRGNRKSRKTAKEPAETLKYVRFDGLRKAAEFSLQETVKKFNVEKLVECYPGVDRETLTDFHQQITKMWTSKALDEFQGIFLEKDLEHKLNELDEIIFESRQRQQRNDPPFPIHKLSAAEIVQTKLADAKQQSISTLSEKLELLRQENNALVSQVRQMYDESAQNFQAVEQSVLHLEELDRMRDQLSDERFKQLLKYITEKCF
;
A
#
# COMPACT_ATOMS: atom_id res chain seq x y z
N MET A 1 -31.36 -51.93 17.05
CA MET A 1 -32.01 -50.74 17.64
C MET A 1 -30.91 -49.91 18.29
N SER A 2 -30.20 -49.03 17.59
CA SER A 2 -30.59 -47.69 17.10
C SER A 2 -31.11 -46.75 18.21
N THR A 3 -30.20 -45.96 18.78
CA THR A 3 -30.47 -44.66 19.42
C THR A 3 -29.30 -43.73 19.04
N ARG A 4 -29.42 -42.97 17.94
CA ARG A 4 -29.72 -41.52 17.93
C ARG A 4 -29.16 -40.83 19.19
N GLY A 5 -28.07 -40.07 19.14
CA GLY A 5 -27.77 -39.01 18.18
C GLY A 5 -28.34 -37.69 18.72
N ASN A 6 -27.58 -36.98 19.56
CA ASN A 6 -27.95 -35.65 20.01
C ASN A 6 -26.70 -34.75 20.06
N ARG A 7 -26.12 -34.46 18.89
CA ARG A 7 -25.20 -33.33 18.73
C ARG A 7 -26.05 -32.07 18.73
N LYS A 8 -26.09 -31.38 19.87
CA LYS A 8 -26.56 -30.00 19.95
C LYS A 8 -25.72 -29.16 18.99
N SER A 9 -26.34 -28.75 17.89
CA SER A 9 -25.81 -27.75 16.96
C SER A 9 -25.59 -26.46 17.74
N ARG A 10 -24.33 -26.20 18.10
CA ARG A 10 -23.90 -24.92 18.67
C ARG A 10 -24.03 -23.89 17.56
N LYS A 11 -25.08 -23.07 17.65
CA LYS A 11 -25.31 -21.90 16.79
C LYS A 11 -24.00 -21.10 16.69
N THR A 12 -23.44 -21.03 15.50
CA THR A 12 -22.37 -20.09 15.14
C THR A 12 -23.00 -18.70 15.06
N ALA A 13 -23.18 -18.07 16.23
CA ALA A 13 -23.36 -16.63 16.28
C ALA A 13 -22.06 -16.03 15.75
N LYS A 14 -22.14 -15.42 14.57
CA LYS A 14 -21.02 -14.71 13.94
C LYS A 14 -20.70 -13.53 14.85
N GLU A 15 -19.69 -13.70 15.72
CA GLU A 15 -19.16 -12.63 16.55
C GLU A 15 -18.81 -11.43 15.64
N PRO A 16 -19.14 -10.19 16.05
CA PRO A 16 -18.76 -9.02 15.28
C PRO A 16 -17.24 -8.99 15.11
N ALA A 17 -16.78 -8.56 13.94
CA ALA A 17 -15.36 -8.47 13.63
C ALA A 17 -14.66 -7.69 14.75
N GLU A 18 -13.75 -8.37 15.45
CA GLU A 18 -12.96 -7.77 16.52
C GLU A 18 -12.22 -6.57 15.92
N THR A 19 -12.35 -5.40 16.52
CA THR A 19 -11.67 -4.18 16.07
C THR A 19 -10.44 -3.97 16.94
N LEU A 20 -9.32 -3.60 16.30
CA LEU A 20 -8.08 -3.30 17.00
C LEU A 20 -8.33 -2.12 17.94
N LYS A 21 -8.05 -2.31 19.23
CA LYS A 21 -8.23 -1.28 20.25
C LYS A 21 -6.97 -1.20 21.12
N TYR A 22 -6.37 -0.02 21.15
CA TYR A 22 -5.26 0.29 22.04
C TYR A 22 -5.79 0.53 23.46
N VAL A 23 -5.42 -0.34 24.39
CA VAL A 23 -5.94 -0.32 25.77
C VAL A 23 -4.85 -0.40 26.82
N ARG A 24 -3.68 -0.96 26.49
CA ARG A 24 -2.67 -1.30 27.47
C ARG A 24 -1.93 -0.07 28.00
N PHE A 25 -1.55 0.84 27.11
CA PHE A 25 -0.88 2.08 27.53
C PHE A 25 -1.80 2.95 28.41
N ASP A 26 -3.05 3.15 28.00
CA ASP A 26 -4.03 3.89 28.80
C ASP A 26 -4.30 3.22 30.14
N GLY A 27 -4.37 1.88 30.16
CA GLY A 27 -4.48 1.10 31.40
C GLY A 27 -3.29 1.30 32.34
N LEU A 28 -2.06 1.28 31.81
CA LEU A 28 -0.84 1.53 32.58
C LEU A 28 -0.84 2.94 33.16
N ARG A 29 -1.15 3.95 32.35
CA ARG A 29 -1.23 5.35 32.80
C ARG A 29 -2.24 5.51 33.94
N LYS A 30 -3.45 5.00 33.76
CA LYS A 30 -4.50 5.03 34.80
C LYS A 30 -4.08 4.32 36.08
N ALA A 31 -3.41 3.17 35.97
CA ALA A 31 -2.92 2.44 37.13
C ALA A 31 -1.82 3.20 37.88
N ALA A 32 -0.92 3.89 37.16
CA ALA A 32 0.11 4.73 37.75
C ALA A 32 -0.49 5.94 38.47
N GLU A 33 -1.41 6.66 37.82
CA GLU A 33 -2.13 7.79 38.41
C GLU A 33 -2.92 7.38 39.66
N PHE A 34 -3.64 6.26 39.57
CA PHE A 34 -4.42 5.72 40.69
C PHE A 34 -3.51 5.34 41.87
N SER A 35 -2.41 4.64 41.62
CA SER A 35 -1.43 4.27 42.65
C SER A 35 -0.83 5.50 43.34
N LEU A 36 -0.53 6.56 42.57
CA LEU A 36 -0.04 7.83 43.11
C LEU A 36 -1.08 8.49 44.02
N GLN A 37 -2.34 8.56 43.57
CA GLN A 37 -3.44 9.13 44.35
C GLN A 37 -3.66 8.36 45.66
N GLU A 38 -3.68 7.03 45.62
CA GLU A 38 -3.83 6.21 46.83
C GLU A 38 -2.66 6.38 47.80
N THR A 39 -1.43 6.54 47.28
CA THR A 39 -0.25 6.82 48.10
C THR A 39 -0.36 8.18 48.79
N VAL A 40 -0.72 9.21 48.04
CA VAL A 40 -0.93 10.57 48.55
C VAL A 40 -2.04 10.60 49.60
N LYS A 41 -3.15 9.88 49.41
CA LYS A 41 -4.24 9.80 50.40
C LYS A 41 -3.80 9.25 51.75
N LYS A 42 -2.78 8.37 51.81
CA LYS A 42 -2.27 7.84 53.08
C LYS A 42 -1.49 8.87 53.89
N PHE A 43 -0.99 9.91 53.22
CA PHE A 43 -0.37 11.08 53.81
C PHE A 43 -1.46 12.11 54.10
N ASN A 44 -1.98 12.11 55.33
CA ASN A 44 -3.06 12.98 55.77
C ASN A 44 -2.59 13.96 56.85
N VAL A 45 -3.30 15.09 56.97
CA VAL A 45 -2.96 16.16 57.90
C VAL A 45 -3.03 15.69 59.35
N GLU A 46 -3.95 14.78 59.69
CA GLU A 46 -4.10 14.26 61.05
C GLU A 46 -2.85 13.54 61.53
N LYS A 47 -2.26 12.67 60.70
CA LYS A 47 -0.97 12.02 61.01
C LYS A 47 0.16 13.03 61.11
N LEU A 48 0.11 14.11 60.32
CA LEU A 48 1.13 15.15 60.38
C LEU A 48 1.08 15.88 61.74
N VAL A 49 -0.12 16.18 62.24
CA VAL A 49 -0.34 16.80 63.56
C VAL A 49 0.09 15.86 64.69
N GLU A 50 -0.19 14.56 64.57
CA GLU A 50 0.28 13.54 65.52
C GLU A 50 1.82 13.45 65.58
N CYS A 51 2.49 13.53 64.44
CA CYS A 51 3.95 13.48 64.37
C CYS A 51 4.63 14.79 64.79
N TYR A 52 3.96 15.94 64.66
CA TYR A 52 4.50 17.27 64.94
C TYR A 52 3.59 18.09 65.85
N PRO A 53 3.35 17.66 67.11
CA PRO A 53 2.37 18.29 67.99
C PRO A 53 2.75 19.71 68.45
N GLY A 54 4.01 20.12 68.27
CA GLY A 54 4.52 21.44 68.63
C GLY A 54 4.33 22.52 67.56
N VAL A 55 3.77 22.18 66.40
CA VAL A 55 3.55 23.11 65.28
C VAL A 55 2.06 23.39 65.14
N ASP A 56 1.73 24.64 64.78
CA ASP A 56 0.35 25.03 64.54
C ASP A 56 -0.28 24.25 63.37
N ARG A 57 -1.56 23.90 63.53
CA ARG A 57 -2.29 23.06 62.57
C ARG A 57 -2.48 23.74 61.22
N GLU A 58 -2.64 25.06 61.17
CA GLU A 58 -2.79 25.78 59.91
C GLU A 58 -1.48 25.70 59.10
N THR A 59 -0.34 25.90 59.76
CA THR A 59 0.98 25.76 59.15
C THR A 59 1.22 24.36 58.59
N LEU A 60 0.82 23.32 59.34
CA LEU A 60 0.91 21.92 58.91
C LEU A 60 -0.02 21.60 57.74
N THR A 61 -1.18 22.25 57.67
CA THR A 61 -2.15 22.09 56.57
C THR A 61 -1.61 22.71 55.28
N ASP A 62 -1.06 23.93 55.36
CA ASP A 62 -0.44 24.60 54.21
C ASP A 62 0.76 23.81 53.68
N PHE A 63 1.60 23.32 54.58
CA PHE A 63 2.73 22.46 54.24
C PHE A 63 2.29 21.15 53.57
N HIS A 64 1.27 20.49 54.11
CA HIS A 64 0.70 19.27 53.54
C HIS A 64 0.19 19.50 52.11
N GLN A 65 -0.55 20.59 51.87
CA GLN A 65 -1.05 20.95 50.55
C GLN A 65 0.10 21.23 49.57
N GLN A 66 1.11 21.99 49.99
CA GLN A 66 2.29 22.30 49.17
C GLN A 66 3.06 21.03 48.76
N ILE A 67 3.36 20.15 49.72
CA ILE A 67 4.06 18.90 49.45
C ILE A 67 3.22 18.00 48.55
N THR A 68 1.94 17.83 48.85
CA THR A 68 1.05 16.97 48.07
C THR A 68 0.98 17.43 46.62
N LYS A 69 0.81 18.74 46.40
CA LYS A 69 0.78 19.33 45.05
C LYS A 69 2.12 19.16 44.33
N MET A 70 3.23 19.50 45.00
CA MET A 70 4.57 19.39 44.41
C MET A 70 4.91 17.93 44.05
N TRP A 71 4.67 17.01 44.98
CA TRP A 71 4.93 15.58 44.80
C TRP A 71 4.11 15.03 43.64
N THR A 72 2.81 15.35 43.60
CA THR A 72 1.91 14.84 42.55
C THR A 72 2.35 15.36 41.18
N SER A 73 2.66 16.66 41.07
CA SER A 73 3.16 17.24 39.80
C SER A 73 4.45 16.56 39.36
N LYS A 74 5.46 16.51 40.23
CA LYS A 74 6.76 15.91 39.90
C LYS A 74 6.64 14.43 39.53
N ALA A 75 5.84 13.66 40.26
CA ALA A 75 5.66 12.24 39.98
C ALA A 75 5.00 12.02 38.61
N LEU A 76 4.00 12.83 38.24
CA LEU A 76 3.36 12.76 36.92
C LEU A 76 4.33 13.15 35.80
N ASP A 77 5.12 14.20 36.00
CA ASP A 77 6.13 14.64 35.05
C ASP A 77 7.20 13.56 34.83
N GLU A 78 7.68 12.93 35.90
CA GLU A 78 8.63 11.81 35.84
C GLU A 78 8.04 10.57 35.16
N PHE A 79 6.78 10.23 35.45
CA PHE A 79 6.10 9.14 34.75
C PHE A 79 6.03 9.40 33.25
N GLN A 80 5.67 10.62 32.85
CA GLN A 80 5.66 11.01 31.45
C GLN A 80 7.07 10.95 30.83
N GLY A 81 8.09 11.40 31.56
CA GLY A 81 9.49 11.28 31.15
C GLY A 81 9.89 9.83 30.87
N ILE A 82 9.56 8.90 31.77
CA ILE A 82 9.82 7.47 31.60
C ILE A 82 9.06 6.89 30.41
N PHE A 83 7.79 7.27 30.24
CA PHE A 83 6.98 6.80 29.11
C PHE A 83 7.58 7.18 27.76
N LEU A 84 8.11 8.40 27.65
CA LEU A 84 8.79 8.89 26.46
C LEU A 84 10.17 8.25 26.26
N GLU A 85 11.01 8.21 27.30
CA GLU A 85 12.37 7.66 27.22
C GLU A 85 12.37 6.19 26.78
N LYS A 86 11.40 5.42 27.28
CA LYS A 86 11.28 3.99 26.98
C LYS A 86 10.40 3.68 25.79
N ASP A 87 9.77 4.69 25.18
CA ASP A 87 8.82 4.54 24.08
C ASP A 87 7.73 3.50 24.38
N LEU A 88 7.13 3.64 25.58
CA LEU A 88 6.21 2.64 26.11
C LEU A 88 4.87 2.62 25.39
N GLU A 89 4.43 3.77 24.90
CA GLU A 89 3.18 3.87 24.15
C GLU A 89 3.25 3.04 22.86
N HIS A 90 4.30 3.25 22.05
CA HIS A 90 4.50 2.49 20.82
C HIS A 90 4.59 0.98 21.10
N LYS A 91 5.44 0.57 22.05
CA LYS A 91 5.63 -0.86 22.37
C LYS A 91 4.37 -1.54 22.89
N LEU A 92 3.56 -0.85 23.69
CA LEU A 92 2.30 -1.41 24.20
C LEU A 92 1.22 -1.44 23.11
N ASN A 93 1.26 -0.51 22.16
CA ASN A 93 0.40 -0.53 20.98
C ASN A 93 0.77 -1.67 20.03
N GLU A 94 2.06 -1.89 19.78
CA GLU A 94 2.55 -3.06 19.02
C GLU A 94 2.14 -4.37 19.72
N LEU A 95 2.18 -4.42 21.05
CA LEU A 95 1.70 -5.58 21.79
C LEU A 95 0.19 -5.80 21.64
N ASP A 96 -0.61 -4.72 21.64
CA ASP A 96 -2.04 -4.78 21.35
C ASP A 96 -2.30 -5.36 19.94
N GLU A 97 -1.51 -4.95 18.94
CA GLU A 97 -1.54 -5.45 17.57
C GLU A 97 -1.18 -6.94 17.46
N ILE A 98 -0.07 -7.36 18.07
CA ILE A 98 0.35 -8.77 18.08
C ILE A 98 -0.73 -9.65 18.71
N ILE A 99 -1.35 -9.20 19.80
CA ILE A 99 -2.40 -9.95 20.48
C ILE A 99 -3.65 -10.03 19.61
N PHE A 100 -4.03 -8.92 18.98
CA PHE A 100 -5.13 -8.89 18.03
C PHE A 100 -4.92 -9.85 16.86
N GLU A 101 -3.74 -9.83 16.23
CA GLU A 101 -3.39 -10.80 15.18
C GLU A 101 -3.44 -12.24 15.68
N SER A 102 -2.96 -12.50 16.89
CA SER A 102 -2.96 -13.85 17.48
C SER A 102 -4.38 -14.38 17.68
N ARG A 103 -5.33 -13.50 18.08
CA ARG A 103 -6.75 -13.85 18.21
C ARG A 103 -7.37 -14.14 16.84
N GLN A 104 -7.05 -13.36 15.82
CA GLN A 104 -7.49 -13.66 14.46
C GLN A 104 -6.96 -15.00 13.95
N ARG A 105 -5.68 -15.31 14.18
CA ARG A 105 -5.08 -16.61 13.83
C ARG A 105 -5.79 -17.76 14.54
N GLN A 106 -6.13 -17.57 15.82
CA GLN A 106 -6.90 -18.54 16.59
C GLN A 106 -8.30 -18.77 15.99
N GLN A 107 -9.01 -17.71 15.57
CA GLN A 107 -10.30 -17.82 14.91
C GLN A 107 -10.21 -18.55 13.56
N ARG A 108 -9.10 -18.38 12.83
CA ARG A 108 -8.79 -19.10 11.58
C ARG A 108 -8.37 -20.56 11.79
N ASN A 109 -8.16 -20.99 13.04
CA ASN A 109 -7.55 -22.28 13.39
C ASN A 109 -6.13 -22.47 12.79
N ASP A 110 -5.37 -21.38 12.67
CA ASP A 110 -3.99 -21.45 12.23
C ASP A 110 -3.15 -22.21 13.29
N PRO A 111 -2.25 -23.12 12.88
CA PRO A 111 -1.45 -23.88 13.84
C PRO A 111 -0.51 -22.96 14.63
N PRO A 112 -0.27 -23.24 15.92
CA PRO A 112 0.64 -22.45 16.74
C PRO A 112 2.06 -22.50 16.17
N PHE A 113 2.67 -21.32 15.99
CA PHE A 113 4.00 -21.18 15.42
C PHE A 113 5.08 -21.17 16.52
N PRO A 114 5.97 -22.17 16.58
CA PRO A 114 6.98 -22.25 17.64
C PRO A 114 8.16 -21.31 17.35
N ILE A 115 8.06 -20.07 17.82
CA ILE A 115 9.10 -19.03 17.64
C ILE A 115 10.48 -19.48 18.14
N HIS A 116 10.53 -20.29 19.22
CA HIS A 116 11.76 -20.81 19.81
C HIS A 116 12.51 -21.83 18.93
N LYS A 117 11.90 -22.30 17.84
CA LYS A 117 12.53 -23.24 16.89
C LYS A 117 13.07 -22.53 15.65
N LEU A 118 12.90 -21.21 15.53
CA LEU A 118 13.38 -20.47 14.36
C LEU A 118 14.90 -20.41 14.34
N SER A 119 15.47 -20.88 13.23
CA SER A 119 16.87 -20.68 12.92
C SER A 119 17.12 -19.22 12.54
N ALA A 120 18.33 -18.72 12.80
CA ALA A 120 18.77 -17.40 12.34
C ALA A 120 18.60 -17.24 10.82
N ALA A 121 18.82 -18.31 10.04
CA ALA A 121 18.62 -18.31 8.60
C ALA A 121 17.16 -18.06 8.21
N GLU A 122 16.20 -18.64 8.94
CA GLU A 122 14.77 -18.49 8.68
C GLU A 122 14.30 -17.07 9.03
N ILE A 123 14.82 -16.48 10.11
CA ILE A 123 14.55 -15.08 10.48
C ILE A 123 15.00 -14.14 9.35
N VAL A 124 16.24 -14.34 8.86
CA VAL A 124 16.81 -13.53 7.78
C VAL A 124 16.03 -13.73 6.48
N GLN A 125 15.63 -14.96 6.15
CA GLN A 125 14.79 -15.24 4.98
C GLN A 125 13.42 -14.57 5.08
N THR A 126 12.80 -14.54 6.26
CA THR A 126 11.50 -13.90 6.46
C THR A 126 11.61 -12.39 6.24
N LYS A 127 12.67 -11.75 6.77
CA LYS A 127 12.94 -10.32 6.53
C LYS A 127 13.29 -10.03 5.06
N LEU A 128 13.98 -10.94 4.39
CA LEU A 128 14.25 -10.84 2.96
C LEU A 128 13.00 -11.04 2.09
N ALA A 129 12.00 -11.79 2.57
CA ALA A 129 10.79 -12.07 1.82
C ALA A 129 10.04 -10.78 1.49
N ASP A 130 9.90 -9.85 2.45
CA ASP A 130 9.24 -8.57 2.24
C ASP A 130 9.96 -7.72 1.17
N ALA A 131 11.29 -7.61 1.28
CA ALA A 131 12.10 -6.88 0.30
C ALA A 131 12.07 -7.52 -1.10
N LYS A 132 12.05 -8.86 -1.17
CA LYS A 132 11.88 -9.59 -2.43
C LYS A 132 10.50 -9.36 -3.02
N GLN A 133 9.45 -9.36 -2.19
CA GLN A 133 8.07 -9.13 -2.64
C GLN A 133 7.91 -7.73 -3.23
N GLN A 134 8.46 -6.70 -2.58
CA GLN A 134 8.49 -5.34 -3.13
C GLN A 134 9.25 -5.31 -4.47
N SER A 135 10.42 -5.94 -4.53
CA SER A 135 11.23 -6.01 -5.77
C SER A 135 10.48 -6.70 -6.91
N ILE A 136 9.76 -7.79 -6.62
CA ILE A 136 8.93 -8.51 -7.59
C ILE A 136 7.80 -7.59 -8.10
N SER A 137 7.12 -6.86 -7.21
CA SER A 137 6.06 -5.92 -7.62
C SER A 137 6.60 -4.87 -8.59
N THR A 138 7.68 -4.18 -8.22
CA THR A 138 8.29 -3.15 -9.07
C THR A 138 8.78 -3.71 -10.41
N LEU A 139 9.38 -4.90 -10.41
CA LEU A 139 9.82 -5.55 -11.66
C LEU A 139 8.64 -5.96 -12.54
N SER A 140 7.54 -6.43 -11.93
CA SER A 140 6.33 -6.80 -12.67
C SER A 140 5.66 -5.59 -13.33
N GLU A 141 5.62 -4.45 -12.64
CA GLU A 141 5.12 -3.18 -13.19
C GLU A 141 5.98 -2.71 -14.36
N LYS A 142 7.31 -2.75 -14.22
CA LYS A 142 8.24 -2.41 -15.31
C LYS A 142 8.10 -3.32 -16.51
N LEU A 143 7.92 -4.62 -16.27
CA LEU A 143 7.74 -5.61 -17.34
C LEU A 143 6.44 -5.34 -18.10
N GLU A 144 5.37 -5.00 -17.39
CA GLU A 144 4.08 -4.66 -18.01
C GLU A 144 4.17 -3.37 -18.85
N LEU A 145 4.85 -2.34 -18.35
CA LEU A 145 5.13 -1.13 -19.12
C LEU A 145 5.91 -1.43 -20.41
N LEU A 146 6.98 -2.23 -20.31
CA LEU A 146 7.78 -2.61 -21.48
C LEU A 146 6.97 -3.43 -22.50
N ARG A 147 6.06 -4.29 -22.05
CA ARG A 147 5.16 -5.03 -22.94
C ARG A 147 4.21 -4.09 -23.69
N GLN A 148 3.67 -3.09 -23.00
CA GLN A 148 2.79 -2.10 -23.61
C GLN A 148 3.54 -1.25 -24.65
N GLU A 149 4.74 -0.78 -24.31
CA GLU A 149 5.61 -0.05 -25.24
C GLU A 149 6.00 -0.90 -26.45
N ASN A 150 6.38 -2.16 -26.24
CA ASN A 150 6.74 -3.07 -27.33
C ASN A 150 5.55 -3.29 -28.27
N ASN A 151 4.36 -3.55 -27.72
CA ASN A 151 3.14 -3.71 -28.51
C ASN A 151 2.81 -2.45 -29.32
N ALA A 152 2.99 -1.26 -28.74
CA ALA A 152 2.79 0.02 -29.42
C ALA A 152 3.83 0.27 -30.54
N LEU A 153 5.09 -0.11 -30.32
CA LEU A 153 6.12 -0.03 -31.36
C LEU A 153 5.86 -1.01 -32.49
N VAL A 154 5.45 -2.24 -32.18
CA VAL A 154 5.10 -3.25 -33.18
C VAL A 154 3.90 -2.80 -34.02
N SER A 155 2.88 -2.16 -33.41
CA SER A 155 1.75 -1.61 -34.17
C SER A 155 2.17 -0.46 -35.07
N GLN A 156 3.04 0.45 -34.61
CA GLN A 156 3.59 1.53 -35.42
C GLN A 156 4.39 0.98 -36.62
N VAL A 157 5.26 -0.01 -36.40
CA VAL A 157 6.04 -0.63 -37.49
C VAL A 157 5.13 -1.28 -38.53
N ARG A 158 4.07 -1.98 -38.09
CA ARG A 158 3.08 -2.56 -39.01
C ARG A 158 2.36 -1.50 -39.81
N GLN A 159 1.93 -0.41 -39.15
CA GLN A 159 1.28 0.70 -39.83
C GLN A 159 2.20 1.32 -40.89
N MET A 160 3.46 1.61 -40.55
CA MET A 160 4.44 2.14 -41.51
C MET A 160 4.71 1.18 -42.67
N TYR A 161 4.71 -0.12 -42.41
CA TYR A 161 4.86 -1.14 -43.45
C TYR A 161 3.66 -1.14 -44.42
N ASP A 162 2.44 -1.10 -43.89
CA ASP A 162 1.21 -1.05 -44.68
C ASP A 162 1.12 0.25 -45.50
N GLU A 163 1.48 1.39 -44.91
CA GLU A 163 1.57 2.69 -45.59
C GLU A 163 2.62 2.66 -46.72
N SER A 164 3.79 2.07 -46.47
CA SER A 164 4.83 1.90 -47.48
C SER A 164 4.34 1.02 -48.64
N ALA A 165 3.70 -0.11 -48.34
CA ALA A 165 3.14 -1.00 -49.37
C ALA A 165 2.07 -0.30 -50.23
N GLN A 166 1.18 0.48 -49.60
CA GLN A 166 0.19 1.29 -50.31
C GLN A 166 0.84 2.35 -51.20
N ASN A 167 1.86 3.05 -50.69
CA ASN A 167 2.61 4.03 -51.46
C ASN A 167 3.31 3.40 -52.66
N PHE A 168 3.95 2.24 -52.49
CA PHE A 168 4.56 1.49 -53.59
C PHE A 168 3.54 1.12 -54.66
N GLN A 169 2.37 0.62 -54.26
CA GLN A 169 1.30 0.26 -55.18
C GLN A 169 0.74 1.48 -55.94
N ALA A 170 0.61 2.63 -55.27
CA ALA A 170 0.18 3.88 -55.90
C ALA A 170 1.20 4.42 -56.90
N VAL A 171 2.50 4.31 -56.59
CA VAL A 171 3.58 4.66 -57.52
C VAL A 171 3.58 3.74 -58.73
N GLU A 172 3.45 2.43 -58.53
CA GLU A 172 3.38 1.44 -59.61
C GLU A 172 2.19 1.72 -60.56
N GLN A 173 1.01 2.01 -60.01
CA GLN A 173 -0.15 2.42 -60.80
C GLN A 173 0.08 3.72 -61.58
N SER A 174 0.76 4.69 -60.97
CA SER A 174 1.07 5.96 -61.64
C SER A 174 2.05 5.77 -62.79
N VAL A 175 3.05 4.89 -62.64
CA VAL A 175 3.99 4.52 -63.71
C VAL A 175 3.25 3.84 -64.85
N LEU A 176 2.39 2.86 -64.57
CA LEU A 176 1.57 2.20 -65.59
C LEU A 176 0.68 3.19 -66.35
N HIS A 177 0.08 4.16 -65.64
CA HIS A 177 -0.73 5.19 -66.26
C HIS A 177 0.09 6.11 -67.18
N LEU A 178 1.31 6.48 -66.77
CA LEU A 178 2.23 7.24 -67.61
C LEU A 178 2.65 6.46 -68.86
N GLU A 179 2.93 5.16 -68.73
CA GLU A 179 3.21 4.29 -69.90
C GLU A 179 2.03 4.23 -70.87
N GLU A 180 0.80 4.18 -70.36
CA GLU A 180 -0.41 4.19 -71.19
C GLU A 180 -0.59 5.54 -71.91
N LEU A 181 -0.37 6.66 -71.20
CA LEU A 181 -0.37 8.00 -71.81
C LEU A 181 0.71 8.13 -72.89
N ASP A 182 1.89 7.55 -72.68
CA ASP A 182 2.98 7.55 -73.66
C ASP A 182 2.59 6.80 -74.94
N ARG A 183 1.94 5.63 -74.79
CA ARG A 183 1.41 4.87 -75.93
C ARG A 183 0.31 5.64 -76.67
N MET A 184 -0.59 6.31 -75.96
CA MET A 184 -1.63 7.13 -76.58
C MET A 184 -1.05 8.33 -77.34
N ARG A 185 -0.01 8.97 -76.81
CA ARG A 185 0.74 10.04 -77.50
C ARG A 185 1.33 9.53 -78.81
N ASP A 186 1.99 8.37 -78.79
CA ASP A 186 2.62 7.80 -79.97
C ASP A 186 1.57 7.45 -81.06
N GLN A 187 0.42 6.90 -80.65
CA GLN A 187 -0.71 6.64 -81.56
C GLN A 187 -1.30 7.92 -82.19
N LEU A 188 -1.46 8.99 -81.40
CA LEU A 188 -1.94 10.29 -81.90
C LEU A 188 -0.96 10.92 -82.89
N SER A 189 0.34 10.79 -82.64
CA SER A 189 1.39 11.25 -83.54
C SER A 189 1.33 10.52 -84.88
N ASP A 190 1.18 9.19 -84.84
CA ASP A 190 1.07 8.35 -86.03
C ASP A 190 -0.22 8.61 -86.84
N GLU A 191 -1.36 8.78 -86.17
CA GLU A 191 -2.62 9.08 -86.85
C GLU A 191 -2.62 10.49 -87.47
N ARG A 192 -2.07 11.50 -86.79
CA ARG A 192 -1.87 12.84 -87.40
C ARG A 192 -0.93 12.78 -88.60
N PHE A 193 0.15 12.00 -88.51
CA PHE A 193 1.09 11.82 -89.61
C PHE A 193 0.43 11.14 -90.82
N LYS A 194 -0.41 10.11 -90.60
CA LYS A 194 -1.21 9.47 -91.64
C LYS A 194 -2.23 10.41 -92.27
N GLN A 195 -2.90 11.25 -91.47
CA GLN A 195 -3.84 12.25 -91.99
C GLN A 195 -3.15 13.31 -92.87
N LEU A 196 -1.95 13.74 -92.48
CA LEU A 196 -1.11 14.62 -93.30
C LEU A 196 -0.72 13.96 -94.62
N LEU A 197 -0.29 12.70 -94.59
CA LEU A 197 0.00 11.93 -95.80
C LEU A 197 -1.22 11.85 -96.72
N LYS A 198 -2.40 11.55 -96.16
CA LYS A 198 -3.65 11.48 -96.93
C LYS A 198 -4.02 12.81 -97.59
N TYR A 199 -3.88 13.92 -96.85
CA TYR A 199 -4.13 15.26 -97.38
C TYR A 199 -3.17 15.64 -98.51
N ILE A 200 -1.88 15.29 -98.38
CA ILE A 200 -0.88 15.52 -99.43
C ILE A 200 -1.20 14.67 -100.66
N THR A 201 -1.60 13.40 -100.48
CA THR A 201 -1.98 12.53 -101.61
C THR A 201 -3.28 12.95 -102.31
N GLU A 202 -4.25 13.51 -101.58
CA GLU A 202 -5.53 14.00 -102.15
C GLU A 202 -5.42 15.38 -102.82
N LYS A 203 -4.38 16.17 -102.51
CA LYS A 203 -4.15 17.49 -103.15
C LYS A 203 -3.09 17.50 -104.24
N CYS A 204 -2.23 16.49 -104.32
CA CYS A 204 -1.16 16.42 -105.33
C CYS A 204 -1.46 15.47 -106.51
N PHE A 205 -2.65 14.89 -106.59
CA PHE A 205 -3.16 14.16 -107.75
C PHE A 205 -4.53 14.68 -108.18
#